data_AF-A0A2R6FUQ8-F1
#
_entry.id   AF-A0A2R6FUQ8-F1
#
_cell.length_a   1.000
_cell.length_b   1.000
_cell.length_c   1.000
_cell.angle_alpha   90.00
_cell.angle_beta   90.00
_cell.angle_gamma   90.00
#
_symmetry.space_group_name_H-M   'P 1'
#
loop_
_entity.id
_entity.type
_entity.pdbx_description
1 polymer ?
#
loop_
_entity_poly.entity_id
_entity_poly.type
_entity_poly.pdbx_seq_one_letter_code
_entity_poly.pdbx_strand_id
1 'polypeptide(L)' 'MSESETESENETGEQVAKRTGHLESCQRCGREQGLVGKYDIWLCRQCFREISRSMGFRKYS' A
#
# COMPACT_ATOMS: atom_id res chain seq x y z
N MET A 1 36.34 17.39 -17.84
CA MET A 1 36.11 16.08 -17.20
C MET A 1 35.47 16.36 -15.84
N SER A 2 34.17 16.60 -15.84
CA SER A 2 33.34 16.67 -14.64
C SER A 2 31.93 16.39 -15.11
N GLU A 3 31.63 15.12 -15.30
CA GLU A 3 30.25 14.64 -15.45
C GLU A 3 29.46 15.04 -14.20
N SER A 4 28.40 15.82 -14.39
CA SER A 4 27.42 16.11 -13.35
C SER A 4 26.12 15.46 -13.80
N GLU A 5 25.92 14.22 -13.40
CA GLU A 5 24.65 13.51 -13.56
C GLU A 5 23.85 13.77 -12.28
N THR A 6 22.97 14.77 -12.31
CA THR A 6 21.88 14.86 -11.34
C THR A 6 20.72 14.06 -11.88
N GLU A 7 20.62 12.81 -11.45
CA GLU A 7 19.46 11.97 -11.71
C GLU A 7 18.28 12.48 -10.87
N SER A 8 17.32 13.10 -11.56
CA SER A 8 15.97 13.33 -11.06
C SER A 8 15.24 11.99 -10.95
N GLU A 9 14.89 11.57 -9.74
CA GLU A 9 13.90 10.49 -9.55
C GLU A 9 12.86 10.83 -8.46
N ASN A 10 11.73 11.32 -8.97
CA ASN A 10 10.34 11.14 -8.53
C ASN A 10 9.96 11.34 -7.04
N GLU A 11 9.39 12.53 -6.83
CA GLU A 11 8.30 12.91 -5.93
C GLU A 11 7.49 11.71 -5.36
N THR A 12 7.83 11.26 -4.16
CA THR A 12 6.94 10.35 -3.41
C THR A 12 5.85 11.19 -2.76
N GLY A 13 4.72 11.30 -3.48
CA GLY A 13 3.56 12.09 -3.09
C GLY A 13 3.14 11.88 -1.64
N GLU A 14 3.03 13.01 -0.94
CA GLU A 14 1.96 13.40 -0.02
C GLU A 14 0.98 12.28 0.39
N GLN A 15 1.22 11.63 1.53
CA GLN A 15 0.20 10.79 2.19
C GLN A 15 -0.36 11.55 3.41
N VAL A 16 -0.88 12.76 3.18
CA VAL A 16 -1.66 13.50 4.19
C VAL A 16 -3.11 13.52 3.74
N ALA A 17 -3.85 12.45 4.02
CA ALA A 17 -5.28 12.45 3.77
C ALA A 17 -6.06 11.68 4.84
N LYS A 18 -6.38 12.42 5.91
CA LYS A 18 -7.58 12.27 6.76
C LYS A 18 -7.65 10.98 7.59
N ARG A 19 -7.99 11.11 8.87
CA ARG A 19 -8.34 9.99 9.76
C ARG A 19 -9.59 9.31 9.22
N THR A 20 -9.45 8.47 8.20
CA THR A 20 -10.56 7.71 7.63
C THR A 20 -11.03 6.74 8.68
N GLY A 21 -12.32 6.84 9.01
CA GLY A 21 -12.99 6.03 10.02
C GLY A 21 -12.57 4.58 9.94
N HIS A 22 -12.36 3.98 11.10
CA HIS A 22 -11.94 2.61 11.27
C HIS A 22 -12.80 1.70 10.39
N LEU A 23 -12.27 1.27 9.24
CA LEU A 23 -12.94 0.30 8.39
C LEU A 23 -12.72 -1.05 9.06
N GLU A 24 -13.68 -1.49 9.88
CA GLU A 24 -13.59 -2.74 10.63
C GLU A 24 -13.68 -3.99 9.72
N SER A 25 -13.92 -3.80 8.42
CA SER A 25 -14.15 -4.87 7.46
C SER A 25 -13.31 -4.74 6.19
N CYS A 26 -13.03 -5.90 5.59
CA CYS A 26 -12.36 -6.06 4.30
C CYS A 26 -13.16 -5.40 3.18
N GLN A 27 -12.57 -4.41 2.49
CA GLN A 27 -13.26 -3.70 1.39
C GLN A 27 -13.74 -4.61 0.24
N ARG A 28 -13.08 -5.76 0.03
CA ARG A 28 -13.41 -6.69 -1.06
C ARG A 28 -14.40 -7.78 -0.68
N CYS A 29 -14.37 -8.21 0.57
CA CYS A 29 -14.97 -9.46 1.01
C CYS A 29 -15.87 -9.32 2.25
N GLY A 30 -15.91 -8.15 2.88
CA GLY A 30 -16.71 -7.87 4.06
C GLY A 30 -16.28 -8.61 5.32
N ARG A 31 -15.23 -9.44 5.28
CA ARG A 31 -14.72 -10.15 6.46
C ARG A 31 -13.93 -9.21 7.37
N GLU A 32 -14.19 -9.31 8.67
CA GLU A 32 -13.47 -8.57 9.72
C GLU A 32 -12.24 -9.35 10.22
N GLN A 33 -12.14 -10.64 9.86
CA GLN A 33 -11.10 -11.55 10.34
C GLN A 33 -9.79 -11.42 9.54
N GLY A 34 -8.70 -11.07 10.23
CA GLY A 34 -7.37 -10.96 9.65
C GLY A 34 -7.26 -9.81 8.64
N LEU A 35 -7.74 -8.64 9.06
CA LEU A 35 -7.70 -7.39 8.32
C LEU A 35 -6.29 -6.77 8.37
N VAL A 36 -5.79 -6.34 7.22
CA VAL A 36 -4.54 -5.59 7.08
C VAL A 36 -4.90 -4.11 7.03
N GLY A 37 -4.86 -3.44 8.19
CA GLY A 37 -5.09 -1.99 8.29
C GLY A 37 -3.84 -1.14 8.06
N LYS A 38 -2.67 -1.75 7.81
CA LYS A 38 -1.43 -1.03 7.55
C LYS A 38 -1.48 -0.36 6.18
N TYR A 39 -1.01 0.89 6.09
CA TYR A 39 -1.00 1.69 4.85
C TYR A 39 -2.39 1.90 4.23
N ASP A 40 -3.45 1.95 5.05
CA ASP A 40 -4.84 2.16 4.60
C ASP A 40 -5.35 1.16 3.55
N ILE A 41 -4.81 -0.06 3.59
CA ILE A 41 -5.14 -1.11 2.62
C ILE A 41 -6.51 -1.75 2.93
N TRP A 42 -6.89 -1.87 4.21
CA TRP A 42 -8.19 -2.38 4.69
C TRP A 42 -8.69 -3.65 3.97
N LEU A 43 -7.79 -4.61 3.76
CA LEU A 43 -8.08 -5.87 3.06
C LEU A 43 -7.85 -7.08 3.96
N CYS A 44 -8.61 -8.15 3.73
CA CYS A 44 -8.35 -9.43 4.35
C CYS A 44 -7.01 -10.01 3.87
N ARG A 45 -6.32 -10.80 4.70
CA ARG A 45 -5.04 -11.46 4.31
C ARG A 45 -5.10 -12.24 2.99
N GLN A 46 -6.23 -12.88 2.68
CA GLN A 46 -6.44 -13.63 1.44
C GLN A 46 -6.51 -12.68 0.23
N CYS A 47 -7.33 -11.65 0.36
CA CYS A 47 -7.55 -10.59 -0.61
C CYS A 47 -6.24 -9.82 -0.88
N PHE A 48 -5.51 -9.51 0.18
CA PHE A 48 -4.22 -8.84 0.10
C PHE A 48 -3.21 -9.66 -0.70
N ARG A 49 -3.16 -10.98 -0.53
CA ARG A 49 -2.21 -11.83 -1.26
C ARG A 49 -2.47 -11.91 -2.76
N GLU A 50 -3.71 -11.72 -3.19
CA GLU A 50 -4.07 -11.66 -4.61
C GLU A 50 -3.69 -10.33 -5.25
N ILE A 51 -3.92 -9.23 -4.53
CA ILE A 51 -3.76 -7.86 -5.04
C ILE A 51 -2.34 -7.32 -4.77
N SER A 52 -1.58 -7.92 -3.85
CA SER A 52 -0.23 -7.47 -3.46
C SER A 52 0.69 -7.31 -4.67
N ARG A 53 0.62 -8.24 -5.63
CA ARG A 53 1.41 -8.19 -6.87
C ARG A 53 1.05 -7.00 -7.75
N SER A 54 -0.24 -6.67 -7.90
CA SER A 54 -0.70 -5.54 -8.71
C SER A 54 -0.50 -4.20 -8.00
N MET A 55 -0.50 -4.18 -6.68
CA MET A 55 -0.15 -3.01 -5.85
C MET A 55 1.36 -2.71 -5.82
N GLY A 56 2.19 -3.56 -6.42
CA GLY A 56 3.65 -3.35 -6.45
C GLY A 56 4.40 -3.88 -5.22
N PHE A 57 3.76 -4.65 -4.33
CA PHE A 57 4.46 -5.33 -3.25
C PHE A 57 5.34 -6.45 -3.81
N ARG A 58 6.65 -6.36 -3.52
CA ARG A 58 7.62 -7.42 -3.82
C ARG A 58 7.92 -8.21 -2.56
N LYS A 59 7.99 -9.54 -2.70
CA LYS A 59 8.45 -10.41 -1.63
C LYS A 59 9.97 -10.37 -1.62
N TYR A 60 10.55 -9.75 -0.61
CA TYR A 60 11.97 -9.92 -0.28
C TYR A 60 12.07 -11.05 0.76
N SER A 61 13.02 -11.95 0.57
CA SER A 61 13.25 -13.10 1.46
C SER A 61 14.01 -12.71 2.72
#